data_AF-A0A7C4QBL1-F1
#
_entry.id   AF-A0A7C4QBL1-F1
#
_cell.length_a   1.000
_cell.length_b   1.000
_cell.length_c   1.000
_cell.angle_alpha   90.00
_cell.angle_beta   90.00
_cell.angle_gamma   90.00
#
_symmetry.space_group_name_H-M   'P 1'
#
loop_
_entity.id
_entity.type
_entity.pdbx_description
1 polymer ?
#
loop_
_entity_poly.entity_id
_entity_poly.type
_entity_poly.pdbx_seq_one_letter_code
_entity_poly.pdbx_strand_id
1 'polypeptide(L)'
;MKSTIVVIIPTYNEAGNIQNTCQKLLKVLNKLTNYRSHILIVDDNSPDGTGNIVKNLMRRNSKLHLLENKHKGGLGAAYKKGMRYAIDKYQADIIFEFDADLSHDPEKIPDMLTKLNEGYDMVLGSRYIKGGSIPKNWGLHRKFLSVAG
;
A
#
# COMPACT_ATOMS: atom_id res chain seq x y z
N MET A 1 -2.02 19.27 14.96
CA MET A 1 -1.63 19.09 13.54
C MET A 1 -2.32 17.85 13.01
N LYS A 2 -2.62 17.78 11.70
CA LYS A 2 -3.15 16.54 11.10
C LYS A 2 -2.02 15.52 11.02
N SER A 3 -2.24 14.30 11.50
CA SER A 3 -1.26 13.22 11.33
C SER A 3 -1.05 12.90 9.86
N THR A 4 0.18 12.54 9.51
CA THR A 4 0.58 12.19 8.15
C THR A 4 0.55 10.68 7.97
N ILE A 5 -0.20 10.23 6.95
CA ILE A 5 -0.29 8.83 6.54
C ILE A 5 0.48 8.65 5.24
N VAL A 6 1.32 7.62 5.15
CA VAL A 6 1.94 7.20 3.89
C VAL A 6 1.60 5.74 3.61
N VAL A 7 0.91 5.48 2.50
CA VAL A 7 0.69 4.12 1.98
C VAL A 7 1.83 3.79 1.03
N ILE A 8 2.64 2.80 1.38
CA ILE A 8 3.79 2.35 0.59
C ILE A 8 3.39 1.16 -0.25
N ILE A 9 3.65 1.24 -1.55
CA ILE A 9 3.32 0.20 -2.52
C ILE A 9 4.58 -0.15 -3.32
N PRO A 10 5.24 -1.25 -3.00
CA PRO A 10 6.29 -1.79 -3.85
C PRO A 10 5.72 -2.28 -5.18
N THR A 11 6.41 -2.01 -6.29
CA THR A 11 6.00 -2.47 -7.61
C THR A 11 7.15 -3.08 -8.40
N TYR A 12 6.85 -4.18 -9.10
CA TYR A 12 7.69 -4.73 -10.16
C TYR A 12 6.78 -5.49 -11.15
N ASN A 13 6.67 -5.01 -12.39
CA ASN A 13 5.74 -5.54 -13.40
C ASN A 13 4.24 -5.45 -13.01
N GLU A 14 3.79 -4.26 -12.61
CA GLU A 14 2.43 -4.02 -12.12
C GLU A 14 1.61 -3.08 -13.03
N ALA A 15 1.98 -2.92 -14.30
CA ALA A 15 1.33 -1.98 -15.21
C ALA A 15 -0.17 -2.25 -15.37
N GLY A 16 -0.58 -3.52 -15.29
CA GLY A 16 -1.99 -3.93 -15.36
C GLY A 16 -2.83 -3.53 -14.13
N ASN A 17 -2.21 -3.33 -12.97
CA ASN A 17 -2.92 -3.13 -11.70
C ASN A 17 -2.74 -1.72 -11.14
N ILE A 18 -1.55 -1.14 -11.28
CA ILE A 18 -1.10 0.03 -10.53
C ILE A 18 -2.04 1.24 -10.66
N GLN A 19 -2.61 1.45 -11.85
CA GLN A 19 -3.54 2.56 -12.08
C GLN A 19 -4.83 2.39 -11.26
N ASN A 20 -5.44 1.21 -11.31
CA ASN A 20 -6.67 0.91 -10.58
C ASN A 20 -6.43 1.00 -9.06
N THR A 21 -5.30 0.45 -8.59
CA THR A 21 -4.90 0.49 -7.18
C THR A 21 -4.75 1.92 -6.68
N CYS A 22 -4.01 2.76 -7.41
CA CYS A 22 -3.87 4.17 -7.07
C CYS A 22 -5.23 4.89 -7.03
N GLN A 23 -6.10 4.66 -8.03
CA GLN A 23 -7.41 5.32 -8.09
C GLN A 23 -8.31 4.94 -6.90
N LYS A 24 -8.36 3.66 -6.53
CA LYS A 24 -9.15 3.21 -5.37
C LYS A 24 -8.60 3.75 -4.04
N LEU A 25 -7.29 3.72 -3.86
CA LEU A 25 -6.65 4.31 -2.68
C LEU A 25 -6.91 5.82 -2.60
N LEU A 26 -6.73 6.56 -3.70
CA LEU A 26 -7.02 8.00 -3.75
C LEU A 26 -8.47 8.29 -3.35
N LYS A 27 -9.44 7.49 -3.82
CA LYS A 27 -10.85 7.63 -3.46
C LYS A 27 -11.07 7.49 -1.95
N VAL A 28 -10.44 6.52 -1.29
CA VAL A 28 -10.53 6.34 0.16
C VAL A 28 -9.81 7.47 0.90
N LEU A 29 -8.55 7.74 0.55
CA LEU A 29 -7.70 8.74 1.21
C LEU A 29 -8.19 10.18 1.01
N ASN A 30 -8.99 10.47 -0.01
CA ASN A 30 -9.62 11.78 -0.19
C ASN A 30 -10.77 12.03 0.79
N LYS A 31 -11.40 10.98 1.31
CA LYS A 31 -12.43 11.08 2.36
C LYS A 31 -11.83 11.33 3.74
N LEU A 32 -10.55 11.00 3.94
CA LEU A 32 -9.83 11.14 5.22
C LEU A 32 -9.35 12.58 5.45
N THR A 33 -10.28 13.53 5.58
CA THR A 33 -9.96 14.96 5.69
C THR A 33 -9.17 15.32 6.95
N ASN A 34 -9.20 14.49 8.00
CA ASN A 34 -8.44 14.70 9.24
C ASN A 34 -6.96 14.32 9.13
N TYR A 35 -6.54 13.74 8.01
CA TYR A 35 -5.16 13.30 7.79
C TYR A 35 -4.53 13.99 6.59
N ARG A 36 -3.20 14.09 6.63
CA ARG A 36 -2.40 14.39 5.43
C ARG A 36 -1.98 13.05 4.82
N SER A 37 -2.63 12.63 3.74
CA SER A 37 -2.37 11.31 3.15
C SER A 37 -1.49 11.37 1.90
N HIS A 38 -0.57 10.42 1.79
CA HIS A 38 0.30 10.20 0.65
C HIS A 38 0.27 8.73 0.21
N ILE A 39 0.45 8.51 -1.09
CA ILE A 39 0.71 7.19 -1.67
C ILE A 39 2.12 7.24 -2.25
N LEU A 40 2.99 6.36 -1.78
CA LEU A 40 4.37 6.25 -2.24
C LEU A 40 4.55 4.93 -2.99
N ILE A 41 4.68 5.01 -4.31
CA ILE A 41 5.04 3.86 -5.13
C ILE A 41 6.56 3.71 -5.09
N VAL A 42 7.04 2.52 -4.73
CA VAL A 42 8.46 2.18 -4.75
C VAL A 42 8.68 1.19 -5.89
N ASP A 43 9.11 1.70 -7.04
CA ASP A 43 9.24 0.90 -8.26
C ASP A 43 10.65 0.34 -8.42
N ASP A 44 10.74 -0.97 -8.59
CA ASP A 44 11.99 -1.73 -8.70
C ASP A 44 12.53 -1.78 -10.15
N ASN A 45 12.45 -0.65 -10.86
CA ASN A 45 12.80 -0.49 -12.28
C ASN A 45 11.98 -1.41 -13.19
N SER A 46 10.66 -1.28 -13.14
CA SER A 46 9.74 -2.11 -13.90
C SER A 46 9.90 -1.92 -15.42
N PRO A 47 10.17 -2.98 -16.20
CA PRO A 47 10.30 -2.89 -17.66
C PRO A 47 8.97 -2.73 -18.40
N ASP A 48 7.85 -3.01 -17.76
CA ASP A 48 6.50 -3.01 -18.37
C ASP A 48 5.84 -1.62 -18.45
N GLY A 49 6.54 -0.57 -18.01
CA GLY A 49 6.02 0.79 -18.00
C GLY A 49 5.25 1.19 -16.74
N THR A 50 5.24 0.36 -15.67
CA THR A 50 4.62 0.70 -14.37
C THR A 50 4.99 2.11 -13.90
N GLY A 51 6.28 2.45 -13.86
CA GLY A 51 6.76 3.79 -13.44
C GLY A 51 6.21 4.93 -14.31
N ASN A 52 6.06 4.72 -15.62
CA ASN A 52 5.50 5.72 -16.53
C ASN A 52 4.01 5.97 -16.26
N ILE A 53 3.25 4.92 -15.96
CA ILE A 53 1.84 5.04 -15.57
C ILE A 53 1.74 5.88 -14.30
N VAL A 54 2.56 5.60 -13.29
CA VAL A 54 2.57 6.38 -12.04
C VAL A 54 2.93 7.84 -12.30
N LYS A 55 4.00 8.13 -13.07
CA LYS A 55 4.38 9.50 -13.45
C LYS A 55 3.24 10.27 -14.11
N ASN A 56 2.47 9.62 -14.99
CA ASN A 56 1.31 10.23 -15.62
C ASN A 56 0.19 10.54 -14.61
N LEU A 57 -0.08 9.63 -13.67
CA LEU A 57 -1.07 9.84 -12.62
C LEU A 57 -0.69 10.96 -11.64
N MET A 58 0.60 11.10 -11.33
CA MET A 58 1.13 12.15 -10.44
C MET A 58 0.83 13.56 -10.96
N ARG A 59 0.79 13.76 -12.28
CA ARG A 59 0.47 15.08 -12.89
C ARG A 59 -0.88 15.64 -12.47
N ARG A 60 -1.82 14.77 -12.06
CA ARG A 60 -3.18 15.15 -11.65
C ARG A 60 -3.45 14.90 -10.17
N ASN A 61 -2.50 14.30 -9.44
CA ASN A 61 -2.72 13.84 -8.08
C ASN A 61 -1.49 14.14 -7.21
N SER A 62 -1.55 15.24 -6.44
CA SER A 62 -0.46 15.69 -5.55
C SER A 62 -0.17 14.76 -4.37
N LYS A 63 -1.06 13.81 -4.10
CA LYS A 63 -0.88 12.78 -3.06
C LYS A 63 -0.04 11.59 -3.53
N LEU A 64 0.15 11.42 -4.83
CA LEU A 64 0.87 10.27 -5.40
C LEU A 64 2.33 10.63 -5.65
N HIS A 65 3.22 9.73 -5.25
CA HIS A 65 4.66 9.88 -5.36
C HIS A 65 5.30 8.62 -5.89
N LEU A 66 6.45 8.77 -6.55
CA LEU A 66 7.20 7.67 -7.13
C LEU A 66 8.66 7.72 -6.65
N LEU A 67 9.14 6.59 -6.15
CA LEU A 67 10.52 6.35 -5.79
C LEU A 67 11.05 5.21 -6.66
N GLU A 68 11.81 5.54 -7.69
CA GLU A 68 12.41 4.55 -8.60
C GLU A 68 13.75 4.04 -8.03
N ASN A 69 13.89 2.73 -7.97
CA ASN A 69 15.17 2.08 -7.77
C ASN A 69 15.90 1.91 -9.11
N LYS A 70 17.24 1.92 -9.09
CA LYS A 70 18.04 1.72 -10.32
C LYS A 70 17.99 0.27 -10.80
N HIS A 71 17.81 -0.67 -9.87
CA HIS A 71 17.79 -2.11 -10.12
C HIS A 71 16.77 -2.76 -9.17
N LYS A 72 16.29 -3.95 -9.53
CA LYS A 72 15.40 -4.74 -8.68
C LYS A 72 16.12 -5.17 -7.40
N GLY A 73 15.64 -4.68 -6.25
CA GLY A 73 16.20 -4.98 -4.93
C GLY A 73 15.39 -6.01 -4.14
N GLY A 74 14.16 -6.31 -4.59
CA GLY A 74 13.24 -7.23 -3.93
C GLY A 74 12.33 -6.53 -2.93
N LEU A 75 11.22 -7.21 -2.59
CA LEU A 75 10.10 -6.63 -1.83
C LEU A 75 10.52 -6.01 -0.50
N GLY A 76 11.30 -6.73 0.31
CA GLY A 76 11.74 -6.23 1.62
C GLY A 76 12.68 -5.02 1.50
N ALA A 77 13.51 -4.95 0.45
CA ALA A 77 14.36 -3.78 0.21
C ALA A 77 13.52 -2.56 -0.20
N ALA A 78 12.51 -2.77 -1.05
CA ALA A 78 11.57 -1.73 -1.45
C ALA A 78 10.80 -1.16 -0.24
N TYR A 79 10.27 -2.01 0.64
CA TYR A 79 9.60 -1.55 1.87
C TYR A 79 10.54 -0.77 2.79
N LYS A 80 11.74 -1.29 3.10
CA LYS A 80 12.71 -0.56 3.94
C LYS A 80 13.03 0.82 3.38
N LYS A 81 13.27 0.91 2.07
CA LYS A 81 13.56 2.19 1.40
C LYS A 81 12.34 3.12 1.43
N GLY A 82 11.15 2.59 1.16
CA GLY A 82 9.89 3.33 1.21
C GLY A 82 9.61 3.89 2.60
N MET A 83 9.79 3.09 3.65
CA MET A 83 9.57 3.51 5.04
C MET A 83 10.52 4.63 5.44
N ARG A 84 11.81 4.47 5.13
CA ARG A 84 12.81 5.53 5.36
C ARG A 84 12.41 6.81 4.64
N TYR A 85 12.06 6.72 3.36
CA TYR A 85 11.63 7.88 2.58
C TYR A 85 10.36 8.54 3.15
N ALA A 86 9.38 7.74 3.58
CA ALA A 86 8.14 8.23 4.18
C ALA A 86 8.41 9.02 5.47
N ILE A 87 9.28 8.50 6.34
CA ILE A 87 9.68 9.17 7.58
C ILE A 87 10.46 10.44 7.28
N ASP A 88 11.52 10.35 6.48
CA ASP A 88 12.44 11.47 6.26
C ASP A 88 11.79 12.61 5.45
N LYS A 89 11.00 12.28 4.42
CA LYS A 89 10.46 13.26 3.47
C LYS A 89 9.10 13.81 3.88
N TYR A 90 8.25 12.94 4.43
CA TYR A 90 6.86 13.29 4.74
C TYR A 90 6.58 13.36 6.24
N GLN A 91 7.56 13.04 7.10
CA GLN A 91 7.36 13.00 8.55
C GLN A 91 6.15 12.12 8.89
N ALA A 92 6.11 10.93 8.28
CA ALA A 92 5.00 10.00 8.43
C ALA A 92 4.80 9.60 9.89
N ASP A 93 3.59 9.82 10.41
CA ASP A 93 3.17 9.31 11.72
C ASP A 93 2.64 7.88 11.59
N ILE A 94 2.04 7.55 10.45
CA ILE A 94 1.42 6.26 10.17
C ILE A 94 1.88 5.77 8.79
N ILE A 95 2.33 4.53 8.74
CA ILE A 95 2.74 3.87 7.50
C ILE A 95 1.85 2.65 7.26
N PHE A 96 1.35 2.51 6.04
CA PHE A 96 0.67 1.30 5.59
C PHE A 96 1.57 0.57 4.59
N GLU A 97 1.73 -0.74 4.77
CA GLU A 97 2.20 -1.65 3.74
C GLU A 97 1.01 -2.08 2.88
N PHE A 98 1.16 -2.04 1.55
CA PHE A 98 0.05 -2.30 0.64
C PHE A 98 0.53 -2.88 -0.69
N ASP A 99 -0.16 -3.90 -1.19
CA ASP A 99 0.19 -4.58 -2.44
C ASP A 99 -0.46 -3.92 -3.66
N ALA A 100 0.21 -3.99 -4.80
CA ALA A 100 -0.19 -3.29 -6.01
C ALA A 100 -1.40 -3.91 -6.74
N ASP A 101 -1.83 -5.12 -6.35
CA ASP A 101 -2.79 -5.96 -7.08
C ASP A 101 -4.22 -5.98 -6.51
N LEU A 102 -4.49 -5.16 -5.48
CA LEU A 102 -5.77 -5.13 -4.74
C LEU A 102 -6.14 -6.44 -4.03
N SER A 103 -5.16 -7.29 -3.72
CA SER A 103 -5.33 -8.34 -2.72
C SER A 103 -5.64 -7.77 -1.33
N HIS A 104 -5.20 -6.54 -1.05
CA HIS A 104 -5.61 -5.73 0.08
C HIS A 104 -6.77 -4.81 -0.32
N ASP A 105 -7.77 -4.67 0.56
CA ASP A 105 -8.93 -3.79 0.33
C ASP A 105 -8.66 -2.38 0.87
N PRO A 106 -8.59 -1.34 0.02
CA PRO A 106 -8.42 0.05 0.46
C PRO A 106 -9.49 0.52 1.46
N GLU A 107 -10.72 0.00 1.39
CA GLU A 107 -11.82 0.41 2.27
C GLU A 107 -11.62 -0.05 3.73
N LYS A 108 -10.58 -0.85 4.01
CA LYS A 108 -10.19 -1.23 5.38
C LYS A 108 -9.29 -0.23 6.08
N ILE A 109 -8.68 0.71 5.35
CA ILE A 109 -7.81 1.73 5.92
C ILE A 109 -8.51 2.56 7.03
N PRO A 110 -9.77 3.05 6.87
CA PRO A 110 -10.46 3.80 7.93
C PRO A 110 -10.66 2.99 9.22
N ASP A 111 -10.99 1.70 9.11
CA ASP A 111 -11.16 0.81 10.27
C ASP A 111 -9.83 0.63 11.02
N MET A 112 -8.73 0.45 10.27
CA MET A 112 -7.39 0.33 10.83
C MET A 112 -6.94 1.62 11.51
N LEU A 113 -7.21 2.79 10.92
CA LEU A 113 -6.93 4.09 11.52
C LEU A 113 -7.71 4.31 12.81
N THR A 114 -8.96 3.85 12.87
CA THR A 114 -9.76 3.91 14.10
C THR A 114 -9.04 3.17 15.23
N LYS A 115 -8.51 1.97 14.95
CA LYS A 115 -7.71 1.22 15.92
C LYS A 115 -6.40 1.93 16.28
N LEU A 116 -5.66 2.47 15.34
CA LEU A 116 -4.46 3.26 15.68
C LEU A 116 -4.78 4.45 16.60
N ASN A 117 -5.91 5.14 16.38
CA ASN A 117 -6.34 6.24 17.24
C ASN A 117 -6.81 5.80 18.65
N GLU A 118 -7.17 4.53 18.85
CA GLU A 118 -7.45 3.96 20.17
C GLU A 118 -6.17 3.77 21.00
N GLY A 119 -4.98 4.01 20.42
CA GLY A 119 -3.68 3.94 21.09
C GLY A 119 -2.89 2.66 20.82
N TYR A 120 -3.29 1.86 19.82
CA TYR A 120 -2.51 0.70 19.39
C TYR A 120 -1.34 1.14 18.49
N ASP A 121 -0.16 0.58 18.73
CA ASP A 121 1.04 0.88 17.95
C ASP A 121 1.05 0.20 16.56
N MET A 122 0.33 -0.90 16.41
CA MET A 122 0.31 -1.71 15.19
C MET A 122 -1.05 -2.39 14.98
N VAL A 123 -1.54 -2.36 13.75
CA VAL A 123 -2.80 -3.00 13.34
C VAL A 123 -2.55 -3.89 12.13
N LEU A 124 -2.97 -5.14 12.23
CA LEU A 124 -2.75 -6.17 11.20
C LEU A 124 -4.07 -6.55 10.52
N GLY A 125 -4.07 -6.52 9.18
CA GLY A 125 -5.13 -7.16 8.40
C GLY A 125 -4.97 -8.68 8.44
N SER A 126 -5.97 -9.40 8.97
CA SER A 126 -5.90 -10.87 9.10
C SER A 126 -7.03 -11.57 8.37
N ARG A 127 -6.67 -12.60 7.60
CA ARG A 127 -7.60 -13.51 6.89
C ARG A 127 -8.17 -14.59 7.79
N TYR A 128 -7.62 -14.79 8.99
CA TYR A 128 -7.87 -15.96 9.84
C TYR A 128 -8.57 -15.66 11.16
N ILE A 129 -8.80 -14.39 11.48
CA ILE A 129 -9.59 -14.01 12.66
C ILE A 129 -11.09 -13.99 12.32
N LYS A 130 -11.94 -13.90 13.35
CA LYS A 130 -13.39 -13.77 13.18
C LYS A 130 -13.72 -12.59 12.24
N GLY A 131 -14.46 -12.85 11.17
CA GLY A 131 -14.80 -11.87 10.13
C GLY A 131 -13.79 -11.77 8.99
N GLY A 132 -12.59 -12.34 9.14
CA GLY A 132 -11.62 -12.53 8.08
C GLY A 132 -12.04 -13.65 7.12
N SER A 133 -11.55 -13.57 5.88
CA SER A 133 -11.77 -14.64 4.90
C SER A 133 -10.58 -14.76 3.95
N ILE A 134 -10.42 -15.97 3.43
CA ILE A 134 -9.55 -16.26 2.30
C ILE A 134 -10.39 -16.36 1.03
N PRO A 135 -9.83 -16.05 -0.16
CA PRO A 135 -10.55 -16.13 -1.42
C PRO A 135 -11.19 -17.51 -1.62
N LYS A 136 -12.48 -17.53 -1.98
CA LYS A 136 -13.25 -18.78 -2.13
C LYS A 136 -12.62 -19.72 -3.16
N ASN A 137 -12.04 -19.15 -4.22
CA ASN A 137 -11.41 -19.82 -5.35
C ASN A 137 -10.02 -20.41 -5.07
N TRP A 138 -9.45 -20.26 -3.87
CA TRP A 138 -8.21 -20.98 -3.54
C TRP A 138 -8.46 -22.48 -3.42
N GLY A 139 -7.62 -23.29 -4.07
CA GLY A 139 -7.63 -24.74 -3.93
C GLY A 139 -7.38 -25.16 -2.47
N LEU A 140 -7.96 -26.30 -2.05
CA LEU A 140 -7.88 -26.77 -0.66
C LEU A 140 -6.43 -26.95 -0.19
N HIS A 141 -5.53 -27.43 -1.05
CA HIS A 141 -4.10 -27.55 -0.75
C HIS A 141 -3.46 -26.19 -0.42
N ARG A 142 -3.79 -25.13 -1.18
CA ARG A 142 -3.30 -23.76 -0.93
C ARG A 142 -3.85 -23.21 0.38
N LYS A 143 -5.11 -23.50 0.71
CA LYS A 143 -5.72 -23.11 1.98
C LYS A 143 -5.02 -23.80 3.16
N PHE A 144 -4.73 -25.09 3.03
CA PHE A 144 -4.03 -25.87 4.06
C PHE A 144 -2.62 -25.34 4.31
N LEU A 145 -1.78 -25.23 3.27
CA LEU A 145 -0.42 -24.70 3.39
C LEU A 145 -0.40 -23.29 3.98
N SER A 146 -1.34 -22.44 3.58
CA SER A 146 -1.42 -21.07 4.09
C SER A 146 -1.81 -20.96 5.56
N VAL A 147 -2.40 -22.01 6.15
CA VAL A 147 -2.76 -22.08 7.59
C VAL A 147 -1.71 -22.85 8.39
N ALA A 148 -1.18 -23.94 7.83
CA ALA A 148 -0.32 -24.88 8.53
C ALA A 148 1.18 -24.58 8.42
N GLY A 149 1.62 -23.88 7.37
CA GLY A 149 3.03 -23.73 7.01
C GLY A 149 3.50 -24.86 6.12
#